data_AF-A0A2V7I8Y8-F1
#
_entry.id   AF-A0A2V7I8Y8-F1
#
_cell.length_a   1.000
_cell.length_b   1.000
_cell.length_c   1.000
_cell.angle_alpha   90.00
_cell.angle_beta   90.00
_cell.angle_gamma   90.00
#
_symmetry.space_group_name_H-M   'P 1'
#
loop_
_entity.id
_entity.type
_entity.pdbx_description
1 polymer ?
#
loop_
_entity_poly.entity_id
_entity_poly.type
_entity_poly.pdbx_seq_one_letter_code
_entity_poly.pdbx_strand_id
1 'polypeptide(L)'
;MGPRRVDRDRALVEALRRREPTAADRLVATYGDRAYRLATRITRSAEDAEEVVQDAFWSVIRQIDTFRGESALGSWLYRIVANAAYQKLRGRPRAELSLDE
;
A
#
# COMPACT_ATOMS: atom_id res chain seq x y z
N MET A 1 11.06 28.55 1.65
CA MET A 1 10.13 27.76 0.81
C MET A 1 10.94 26.80 -0.03
N GLY A 2 10.97 25.51 0.34
CA GLY A 2 11.64 24.49 -0.49
C GLY A 2 10.91 24.35 -1.83
N PRO A 3 11.60 23.96 -2.91
CA PRO A 3 11.01 23.87 -4.23
C PRO A 3 9.79 22.95 -4.14
N ARG A 4 8.61 23.48 -4.50
CA ARG A 4 7.38 22.71 -4.68
C ARG A 4 7.73 21.64 -5.70
N ARG A 5 8.11 20.44 -5.23
CA ARG A 5 8.33 19.28 -6.08
C ARG A 5 7.10 19.26 -6.98
N VAL A 6 7.29 19.40 -8.29
CA VAL A 6 6.25 19.05 -9.25
C VAL A 6 5.70 17.75 -8.72
N ASP A 7 4.44 17.75 -8.30
CA ASP A 7 3.84 16.63 -7.60
C ASP A 7 3.77 15.51 -8.63
N ARG A 8 4.84 14.70 -8.72
CA ARG A 8 5.09 13.76 -9.82
C ARG A 8 3.93 12.78 -9.97
N ASP A 9 3.23 12.59 -8.87
CA ASP A 9 2.13 11.66 -8.74
C ASP A 9 0.78 12.32 -9.05
N ARG A 10 0.72 13.65 -9.28
CA ARG A 10 -0.52 14.38 -9.56
C ARG A 10 -1.30 13.77 -10.71
N ALA A 11 -0.63 13.48 -11.82
CA ALA A 11 -1.28 12.86 -12.98
C ALA A 11 -1.83 11.47 -12.66
N LEU A 12 -1.15 10.71 -11.78
CA LEU A 12 -1.62 9.40 -11.32
C LEU A 12 -2.82 9.55 -10.36
N VAL A 13 -2.77 10.52 -9.44
CA VAL A 13 -3.87 10.82 -8.52
C VAL A 13 -5.12 11.24 -9.29
N GLU A 14 -4.99 12.13 -10.27
CA GLU A 14 -6.10 12.57 -11.12
C GLU A 14 -6.68 11.40 -11.93
N ALA A 15 -5.84 10.54 -12.52
CA ALA A 15 -6.28 9.35 -13.24
C ALA A 15 -7.02 8.35 -12.33
N LEU A 16 -6.54 8.13 -11.10
CA LEU A 16 -7.18 7.26 -10.11
C LEU A 16 -8.55 7.79 -9.67
N ARG A 17 -8.67 9.11 -9.45
CA ARG A 17 -9.95 9.77 -9.12
C ARG A 17 -10.95 9.67 -10.28
N ARG A 18 -10.47 9.81 -11.51
CA ARG A 18 -11.28 9.66 -12.73
C ARG A 18 -11.63 8.21 -13.09
N ARG A 19 -11.12 7.23 -12.33
CA ARG A 19 -11.29 5.80 -12.62
C ARG A 19 -10.83 5.43 -14.04
N GLU A 20 -9.75 6.06 -14.51
CA GLU A 20 -9.21 5.75 -15.83
C GLU A 20 -8.77 4.28 -15.88
N PRO A 21 -9.03 3.55 -16.99
CA PRO A 21 -8.77 2.12 -17.08
C PRO A 21 -7.32 1.73 -16.72
N THR A 22 -6.35 2.56 -17.08
CA THR A 22 -4.92 2.31 -16.86
C THR A 22 -4.38 2.82 -15.51
N ALA A 23 -5.22 3.47 -14.69
CA ALA A 23 -4.74 4.12 -13.47
C ALA A 23 -4.25 3.11 -12.41
N ALA A 24 -4.94 1.98 -12.29
CA ALA A 24 -4.54 0.90 -11.38
C ALA A 24 -3.19 0.29 -11.79
N ASP A 25 -3.01 -0.01 -13.08
CA ASP A 25 -1.75 -0.55 -13.61
C ASP A 25 -0.59 0.41 -13.39
N ARG A 26 -0.81 1.71 -13.60
CA ARG A 26 0.19 2.74 -13.32
C ARG A 26 0.54 2.82 -11.84
N LEU A 27 -0.43 2.68 -10.94
CA LEU A 27 -0.19 2.63 -9.50
C LEU A 27 0.70 1.44 -9.13
N VAL A 28 0.36 0.25 -9.63
CA VAL A 28 1.12 -0.99 -9.40
C VAL A 28 2.53 -0.87 -9.99
N ALA A 29 2.67 -0.41 -11.22
CA ALA A 29 3.97 -0.24 -11.87
C ALA A 29 4.86 0.77 -11.12
N THR A 30 4.28 1.82 -10.56
CA THR A 30 5.03 2.89 -9.87
C THR A 30 5.46 2.47 -8.46
N TYR A 31 4.63 1.73 -7.72
CA TYR A 31 4.88 1.47 -6.30
C TYR A 31 4.88 0.00 -5.88
N GLY A 32 4.47 -0.94 -6.73
CA GLY A 32 4.29 -2.37 -6.42
C GLY A 32 5.51 -2.97 -5.75
N ASP A 33 6.68 -2.84 -6.38
CA ASP A 33 7.94 -3.39 -5.87
C ASP A 33 8.36 -2.80 -4.51
N ARG A 34 8.05 -1.52 -4.25
CA ARG A 34 8.30 -0.90 -2.93
C ARG A 34 7.29 -1.33 -1.87
N ALA A 35 6.02 -1.43 -2.24
CA ALA A 35 4.96 -1.89 -1.37
C ALA A 35 5.19 -3.35 -0.96
N TYR A 36 5.55 -4.21 -1.91
CA TYR A 36 5.88 -5.60 -1.68
C TYR A 36 7.06 -5.76 -0.74
N ARG A 37 8.20 -5.10 -1.01
CA ARG A 37 9.35 -5.14 -0.09
C ARG A 37 9.05 -4.63 1.32
N LEU A 38 8.10 -3.71 1.48
CA LEU A 38 7.67 -3.26 2.80
C LEU A 38 6.82 -4.34 3.47
N ALA A 39 5.80 -4.83 2.77
CA ALA A 39 4.90 -5.87 3.26
C ALA A 39 5.70 -7.11 3.68
N THR A 40 6.60 -7.62 2.84
CA THR A 40 7.46 -8.78 3.16
C THR A 40 8.32 -8.56 4.40
N ARG A 41 8.85 -7.34 4.62
CA ARG A 41 9.62 -7.02 5.83
C ARG A 41 8.77 -7.07 7.10
N ILE A 42 7.49 -6.71 7.00
CA ILE A 42 6.57 -6.71 8.14
C ILE A 42 6.02 -8.13 8.37
N THR A 43 5.46 -8.75 7.33
CA THR A 43 4.76 -10.04 7.42
C THR A 43 5.70 -11.23 7.57
N ARG A 44 6.96 -11.10 7.11
CA ARG A 44 7.95 -12.19 7.00
C ARG A 44 7.41 -13.42 6.25
N SER A 45 6.45 -13.21 5.35
CA SER A 45 5.84 -14.24 4.50
C SER A 45 5.55 -13.61 3.14
N ALA A 46 5.95 -14.31 2.07
CA ALA A 46 5.73 -13.85 0.70
C ALA A 46 4.23 -13.83 0.36
N GLU A 47 3.51 -14.91 0.69
CA GLU A 47 2.07 -15.05 0.47
C GLU A 47 1.28 -13.92 1.17
N ASP A 48 1.53 -13.70 2.46
CA ASP A 48 0.88 -12.60 3.19
C ASP A 48 1.27 -11.23 2.64
N ALA A 49 2.49 -11.07 2.13
CA ALA A 49 2.92 -9.82 1.53
C ALA A 49 2.16 -9.54 0.23
N GLU A 50 1.90 -10.55 -0.59
CA GLU A 50 1.10 -10.41 -1.81
C GLU A 50 -0.33 -9.96 -1.48
N GLU A 51 -0.98 -10.64 -0.53
CA GLU A 51 -2.32 -10.25 -0.07
C GLU A 51 -2.36 -8.82 0.48
N VAL A 52 -1.40 -8.46 1.33
CA VAL A 52 -1.29 -7.11 1.91
C VAL A 52 -1.13 -6.04 0.83
N VAL A 53 -0.30 -6.29 -0.20
CA VAL A 53 -0.11 -5.34 -1.30
C VAL A 53 -1.38 -5.18 -2.11
N GLN A 54 -2.08 -6.29 -2.39
CA GLN A 54 -3.37 -6.25 -3.08
C GLN A 54 -4.36 -5.41 -2.29
N ASP A 55 -4.59 -5.73 -1.01
CA ASP A 55 -5.52 -5.00 -0.13
C ASP A 55 -5.18 -3.51 0.00
N ALA A 56 -3.88 -3.20 0.06
CA ALA A 56 -3.42 -1.82 0.13
C ALA A 56 -3.73 -1.04 -1.15
N PHE A 57 -3.52 -1.63 -2.33
CA PHE A 57 -3.86 -0.98 -3.60
C PHE A 57 -5.37 -0.85 -3.80
N TRP A 58 -6.15 -1.87 -3.44
CA TRP A 58 -7.61 -1.76 -3.40
C TRP A 58 -8.06 -0.62 -2.48
N SER A 59 -7.43 -0.49 -1.31
CA SER A 59 -7.74 0.59 -0.36
C SER A 59 -7.37 1.97 -0.91
N VAL A 60 -6.20 2.11 -1.55
CA VAL A 60 -5.79 3.35 -2.22
C VAL A 60 -6.80 3.75 -3.30
N ILE A 61 -7.19 2.82 -4.17
CA ILE A 61 -8.16 3.10 -5.23
C ILE A 61 -9.49 3.55 -4.63
N ARG A 62 -10.04 2.83 -3.64
CA ARG A 62 -11.32 3.22 -3.02
C ARG A 62 -11.26 4.56 -2.29
N GLN A 63 -10.13 4.87 -1.65
CA GLN A 63 -9.99 6.04 -0.78
C GLN A 63 -9.30 7.22 -1.45
N ILE A 64 -8.99 7.16 -2.75
CA ILE A 64 -8.21 8.20 -3.43
C ILE A 64 -8.81 9.61 -3.33
N ASP A 65 -10.13 9.72 -3.22
CA ASP A 65 -10.81 11.01 -3.05
C ASP A 65 -10.55 11.63 -1.67
N THR A 66 -10.15 10.83 -0.68
CA THR A 66 -9.77 11.28 0.66
C THR A 66 -8.33 11.80 0.74
N PHE A 67 -7.50 11.52 -0.28
CA PHE A 67 -6.12 11.96 -0.31
C PHE A 67 -6.04 13.48 -0.51
N ARG A 68 -5.57 14.22 0.50
CA ARG A 68 -5.55 15.70 0.49
C ARG A 68 -4.31 16.33 -0.15
N GLY A 69 -3.29 15.54 -0.50
CA GLY A 69 -2.03 16.06 -1.03
C GLY A 69 -1.14 16.76 0.02
N GLU A 70 -1.44 16.59 1.31
CA GLU A 70 -0.61 17.09 2.43
C GLU A 70 0.71 16.30 2.58
N SER A 71 0.81 15.15 1.92
CA SER A 71 2.01 14.32 1.80
C SER A 71 2.12 13.78 0.37
N ALA A 72 3.27 13.22 0.00
CA ALA A 72 3.41 12.53 -1.29
C ALA A 72 2.51 11.27 -1.34
N LEU A 73 2.00 10.92 -2.53
CA LEU A 73 1.17 9.71 -2.71
C LEU A 73 1.88 8.46 -2.20
N GLY A 74 3.17 8.33 -2.48
CA GLY A 74 3.99 7.21 -1.99
C GLY A 74 4.06 7.12 -0.45
N SER A 75 4.08 8.26 0.25
CA SER A 75 4.07 8.28 1.73
C SER A 75 2.72 7.85 2.28
N TRP A 76 1.63 8.26 1.64
CA TRP A 76 0.27 7.84 2.02
C TRP A 76 0.06 6.34 1.77
N LEU A 77 0.47 5.84 0.59
CA LEU A 77 0.47 4.41 0.28
C LEU A 77 1.30 3.59 1.28
N TYR A 78 2.49 4.04 1.64
CA TYR A 78 3.34 3.34 2.62
C TYR A 78 2.60 3.11 3.95
N ARG A 79 1.85 4.11 4.43
CA ARG A 79 1.05 3.99 5.66
C ARG A 79 -0.07 2.96 5.50
N ILE A 80 -0.74 2.94 4.34
CA ILE A 80 -1.80 1.97 4.05
C ILE A 80 -1.23 0.54 4.03
N VAL A 81 -0.10 0.33 3.33
CA VAL A 81 0.58 -0.98 3.28
C VAL A 81 1.00 -1.44 4.68
N ALA A 82 1.64 -0.56 5.47
CA ALA A 82 2.05 -0.91 6.82
C ALA A 82 0.85 -1.28 7.70
N ASN A 83 -0.23 -0.50 7.64
CA ASN A 83 -1.45 -0.78 8.39
C ASN A 83 -2.06 -2.13 7.99
N ALA A 84 -2.19 -2.41 6.68
CA ALA A 84 -2.69 -3.69 6.19
C ALA A 84 -1.81 -4.86 6.66
N ALA A 85 -0.48 -4.72 6.59
CA ALA A 85 0.46 -5.73 7.08
C ALA A 85 0.29 -6.03 8.57
N TYR A 86 0.17 -5.00 9.41
CA TYR A 86 -0.04 -5.19 10.85
C TYR A 86 -1.40 -5.82 11.15
N GLN A 87 -2.45 -5.50 10.39
CA GLN A 87 -3.76 -6.14 10.56
C GLN A 87 -3.72 -7.62 10.18
N LYS A 88 -3.06 -7.97 9.06
CA LYS A 88 -2.85 -9.37 8.66
C LYS A 88 -2.14 -10.16 9.77
N LEU A 89 -1.09 -9.59 10.37
CA LEU A 89 -0.38 -10.21 11.49
C LEU A 89 -1.23 -10.38 12.76
N ARG A 90 -2.13 -9.42 13.06
CA ARG A 90 -3.05 -9.52 14.21
C ARG A 90 -4.13 -10.59 14.03
N GLY A 91 -4.55 -10.82 12.78
CA GLY A 91 -5.53 -11.84 12.43
C GLY A 91 -4.96 -13.26 12.39
N ARG A 92 -3.64 -13.43 12.45
CA ARG A 92 -3.03 -14.76 12.51
C ARG A 92 -3.46 -15.44 13.83
N PRO A 93 -3.98 -16.68 13.78
CA PRO A 93 -4.03 -17.52 14.97
C PRO A 93 -2.62 -17.52 15.57
N ARG A 94 -2.50 -17.18 16.86
CA ARG A 94 -1.24 -17.35 17.56
C ARG A 94 -0.92 -18.82 17.39
N ALA A 95 0.11 -19.15 16.59
CA ALA A 95 0.54 -20.52 16.40
C ALA A 95 0.57 -21.13 17.81
N GLU A 96 -0.26 -22.14 18.05
CA GLU A 96 -0.19 -22.92 19.26
C GLU A 96 1.28 -23.23 19.43
N LEU A 97 1.88 -22.66 20.49
CA LEU A 97 3.17 -23.10 20.95
C LEU A 97 2.95 -24.59 21.14
N SER A 98 3.47 -25.43 20.24
CA SER A 98 3.60 -26.84 20.55
C SER A 98 4.55 -26.83 21.73
N LEU A 99 3.93 -26.96 22.91
CA LEU A 99 4.59 -27.48 24.08
C LEU A 99 4.82 -28.93 23.71
N ASP A 100 5.87 -29.16 22.93
CA ASP A 100 6.47 -30.48 22.87
C ASP A 100 7.05 -30.72 24.26
N GLU A 101 6.55 -31.83 24.83
CA GLU A 101 6.72 -32.44 26.15
C GLU A 101 8.09 -32.26 26.84
#